data_AF-A0A7W2FXE9-F1
#
_entry.id   AF-A0A7W2FXE9-F1
#
_cell.length_a   1.000
_cell.length_b   1.000
_cell.length_c   1.000
_cell.angle_alpha   90.00
_cell.angle_beta   90.00
_cell.angle_gamma   90.00
#
_symmetry.space_group_name_H-M   'P 1'
#
loop_
_entity.id
_entity.type
_entity.pdbx_description
1 polymer ?
#
loop_
_entity_poly.entity_id
_entity_poly.type
_entity_poly.pdbx_seq_one_letter_code
_entity_poly.pdbx_strand_id
1 'polypeptide(L)'
;MKKIFLGAAMFFAIQSGFAQSQDAKTFVANMGIKQQLDGAKEQILPSIEKGKEADFTKEFDAVVTDFTATFSKLVDENYDMVLVKEANKKFAETKEMTQVMPKDAVAFQEKVNNMQNEIGMSLQGLVMKYADKAALEAAQE
;
A
#
# COMPACT_ATOMS: atom_id res chain seq x y z
N MET A 1 -39.60 1.74 -19.42
CA MET A 1 -39.67 2.28 -18.05
C MET A 1 -38.45 1.81 -17.28
N LYS A 2 -37.52 2.74 -17.04
CA LYS A 2 -36.20 2.50 -16.43
C LYS A 2 -36.39 2.27 -14.94
N LYS A 3 -36.09 1.07 -14.44
CA LYS A 3 -36.13 0.76 -13.01
C LYS A 3 -34.81 1.20 -12.38
N ILE A 4 -34.90 2.28 -11.60
CA ILE A 4 -33.84 2.81 -10.76
C ILE A 4 -33.76 1.88 -9.55
N PHE A 5 -32.72 1.07 -9.45
CA PHE A 5 -32.42 0.37 -8.21
C PHE A 5 -31.61 1.31 -7.31
N LEU A 6 -32.30 1.77 -6.28
CA LEU A 6 -31.72 2.33 -5.07
C LEU A 6 -30.76 1.31 -4.44
N GLY A 7 -29.47 1.49 -4.68
CA GLY A 7 -28.39 0.96 -3.86
C GLY A 7 -27.61 2.14 -3.31
N ALA A 8 -28.20 2.85 -2.34
CA ALA A 8 -27.54 3.94 -1.64
C ALA A 8 -26.39 3.37 -0.80
N ALA A 9 -25.21 3.24 -1.41
CA ALA A 9 -23.95 3.07 -0.71
C ALA A 9 -23.67 4.37 0.05
N MET A 10 -24.20 4.45 1.26
CA MET A 10 -23.97 5.54 2.20
C MET A 10 -22.55 5.40 2.76
N PHE A 11 -21.54 5.63 1.92
CA PHE A 11 -20.16 5.88 2.34
C PHE A 11 -19.98 7.38 2.54
N PHE A 12 -20.68 7.93 3.54
CA PHE A 12 -20.23 9.18 4.16
C PHE A 12 -19.24 8.81 5.27
N ALA A 13 -18.04 8.39 4.86
CA ALA A 13 -16.89 8.48 5.73
C ALA A 13 -16.64 9.97 5.96
N ILE A 14 -16.95 10.41 7.16
CA ILE A 14 -16.73 11.75 7.71
C ILE A 14 -15.34 12.23 7.27
N GLN A 15 -15.29 13.16 6.31
CA GLN A 15 -14.06 13.81 5.82
C GLN A 15 -13.54 14.86 6.83
N SER A 16 -13.35 14.44 8.08
CA SER A 16 -12.67 15.26 9.09
C SER A 16 -11.71 14.40 9.90
N GLY A 17 -10.71 13.87 9.22
CA GLY A 17 -9.46 13.43 9.83
C GLY A 17 -8.35 14.21 9.15
N PHE A 18 -7.50 14.88 9.92
CA PHE A 18 -6.33 15.65 9.50
C PHE A 18 -5.80 15.24 8.12
N ALA A 19 -5.76 16.20 7.18
CA ALA A 19 -5.09 15.97 5.91
C ALA A 19 -3.65 15.56 6.20
N GLN A 20 -3.32 14.31 5.87
CA GLN A 20 -2.01 13.73 6.08
C GLN A 20 -0.93 14.62 5.46
N SER A 21 0.15 14.88 6.20
CA SER A 21 1.20 15.78 5.71
C SER A 21 1.85 15.28 4.42
N GLN A 22 2.22 16.23 3.55
CA GLN A 22 2.95 15.95 2.33
C GLN A 22 4.34 15.36 2.64
N ASP A 23 4.96 15.81 3.73
CA ASP A 23 6.28 15.31 4.17
C ASP A 23 6.22 13.82 4.52
N ALA A 24 5.17 13.33 5.18
CA ALA A 24 5.01 11.91 5.46
C ALA A 24 4.83 11.08 4.17
N LYS A 25 4.05 11.58 3.20
CA LYS A 25 3.89 10.94 1.87
C LYS A 25 5.23 10.83 1.16
N THR A 26 5.98 11.93 1.12
CA THR A 26 7.29 11.98 0.47
C THR A 26 8.27 11.03 1.15
N PHE A 27 8.26 10.95 2.48
CA PHE A 27 9.15 10.06 3.22
C PHE A 27 8.88 8.58 2.92
N VAL A 28 7.61 8.16 2.92
CA VAL A 28 7.22 6.80 2.53
C VAL A 28 7.55 6.52 1.05
N ALA A 29 7.34 7.49 0.16
CA ALA A 29 7.71 7.35 -1.24
C ALA A 29 9.23 7.14 -1.42
N ASN A 30 10.05 7.85 -0.64
CA ASN A 30 11.51 7.72 -0.66
C ASN A 30 12.00 6.36 -0.15
N MET A 31 11.23 5.68 0.71
CA MET A 31 11.53 4.30 1.14
C MET A 31 11.47 3.26 -0.01
N GLY A 32 10.85 3.60 -1.14
CA GLY A 32 10.84 2.74 -2.32
C GLY A 32 9.90 1.54 -2.24
N ILE A 33 9.02 1.47 -1.24
CA ILE A 33 8.16 0.29 -1.01
C ILE A 33 7.21 0.06 -2.19
N LYS A 34 6.67 1.13 -2.80
CA LYS A 34 5.82 1.00 -3.98
C LYS A 34 6.59 0.33 -5.13
N GLN A 35 7.83 0.75 -5.38
CA GLN A 35 8.66 0.21 -6.45
C GLN A 35 8.99 -1.27 -6.22
N GLN A 36 9.22 -1.67 -4.96
CA GLN A 36 9.39 -3.08 -4.60
C GLN A 36 8.12 -3.90 -4.89
N LEU A 37 6.94 -3.37 -4.52
CA LEU A 37 5.66 -4.03 -4.78
C LEU A 37 5.30 -4.05 -6.27
N ASP A 38 5.65 -3.00 -7.03
CA ASP A 38 5.52 -2.97 -8.48
C ASP A 38 6.38 -4.07 -9.12
N GLY A 39 7.62 -4.25 -8.66
CA GLY A 39 8.48 -5.36 -9.09
C GLY A 39 7.91 -6.75 -8.74
N ALA A 40 7.31 -6.89 -7.54
CA ALA A 40 6.61 -8.12 -7.17
C ALA A 40 5.40 -8.40 -8.07
N LYS A 41 4.62 -7.36 -8.42
CA LYS A 41 3.51 -7.46 -9.37
C LYS A 41 3.99 -8.00 -10.72
N GLU A 42 5.10 -7.48 -11.25
CA GLU A 42 5.67 -7.93 -12.52
C GLU A 42 6.05 -9.41 -12.50
N GLN A 43 6.55 -9.91 -11.38
CA GLN A 43 6.89 -11.34 -11.21
C GLN A 43 5.66 -12.24 -11.11
N ILE A 44 4.54 -11.70 -10.64
CA ILE A 44 3.27 -12.42 -10.49
C ILE A 44 2.48 -12.44 -11.80
N LEU A 45 2.53 -11.39 -12.61
CA LEU A 45 1.72 -11.27 -13.83
C LEU A 45 1.72 -12.52 -14.75
N PRO A 46 2.83 -13.24 -14.95
CA PRO A 46 2.84 -14.46 -15.76
C PRO A 46 1.99 -15.62 -15.22
N SER A 47 1.66 -15.64 -13.92
CA SER A 47 0.81 -16.67 -13.30
C SER A 47 -0.68 -16.28 -13.28
N ILE A 48 -1.01 -15.07 -13.71
CA ILE A 48 -2.38 -14.57 -13.81
C ILE A 48 -3.07 -15.14 -15.05
N GLU A 49 -4.34 -15.51 -14.91
CA GLU A 49 -5.16 -16.03 -16.00
C GLU A 49 -5.17 -15.07 -17.20
N LYS A 50 -4.99 -15.63 -18.40
CA LYS A 50 -4.92 -14.84 -19.63
C LYS A 50 -6.17 -14.00 -19.84
N GLY A 51 -5.99 -12.71 -20.07
CA GLY A 51 -7.07 -11.73 -20.22
C GLY A 51 -7.57 -11.13 -18.90
N LYS A 52 -7.01 -11.52 -17.75
CA LYS A 52 -7.32 -10.94 -16.43
C LYS A 52 -6.23 -10.00 -15.90
N GLU A 53 -5.12 -9.85 -16.62
CA GLU A 53 -3.93 -9.12 -16.20
C GLU A 53 -4.23 -7.64 -15.91
N ALA A 54 -5.10 -7.02 -16.71
CA ALA A 54 -5.49 -5.62 -16.53
C ALA A 54 -6.34 -5.42 -15.26
N ASP A 55 -7.28 -6.32 -14.99
CA ASP A 55 -8.12 -6.26 -13.79
C ASP A 55 -7.28 -6.54 -12.54
N PHE A 56 -6.41 -7.55 -12.59
CA PHE A 56 -5.43 -7.84 -11.53
C PHE A 56 -4.55 -6.62 -11.25
N THR A 57 -3.95 -6.02 -12.28
CA THR A 57 -3.07 -4.86 -12.14
C THR A 57 -3.79 -3.70 -11.48
N LYS A 58 -5.03 -3.41 -11.89
CA LYS A 58 -5.84 -2.34 -11.32
C LYS A 58 -6.14 -2.56 -9.84
N GLU A 59 -6.56 -3.77 -9.46
CA GLU A 59 -6.86 -4.07 -8.06
C GLU A 59 -5.58 -4.12 -7.21
N PHE A 60 -4.47 -4.63 -7.75
CA PHE A 60 -3.17 -4.63 -7.08
C PHE A 60 -2.72 -3.19 -6.80
N ASP A 61 -2.79 -2.30 -7.79
CA ASP A 61 -2.39 -0.91 -7.65
C ASP A 61 -3.27 -0.16 -6.65
N ALA A 62 -4.55 -0.51 -6.54
CA ALA A 62 -5.43 0.02 -5.50
C ALA A 62 -4.99 -0.42 -4.10
N VAL A 63 -4.70 -1.72 -3.90
CA VAL A 63 -4.19 -2.23 -2.62
C VAL A 63 -2.88 -1.57 -2.21
N VAL A 64 -1.94 -1.40 -3.15
CA VAL A 64 -0.66 -0.72 -2.89
C VAL A 64 -0.86 0.76 -2.58
N THR A 65 -1.77 1.42 -3.28
CA THR A 65 -2.10 2.84 -3.01
C THR A 65 -2.67 3.00 -1.60
N ASP A 66 -3.62 2.17 -1.20
CA ASP A 66 -4.22 2.20 0.14
C ASP A 66 -3.19 1.88 1.23
N PHE A 67 -2.31 0.92 1.00
CA PHE A 67 -1.21 0.60 1.91
C PHE A 67 -0.24 1.77 2.08
N THR A 68 0.23 2.37 0.98
CA THR A 68 1.17 3.49 1.07
C THR A 68 0.54 4.72 1.72
N ALA A 69 -0.75 4.98 1.48
CA ALA A 69 -1.49 6.02 2.18
C ALA A 69 -1.60 5.73 3.69
N THR A 70 -1.97 4.51 4.06
CA THR A 70 -2.07 4.07 5.46
C THR A 70 -0.72 4.17 6.18
N PHE A 71 0.36 3.71 5.54
CA PHE A 71 1.68 3.79 6.13
C PHE A 71 2.15 5.22 6.31
N SER A 72 1.87 6.08 5.32
CA SER A 72 2.22 7.49 5.42
C SER A 72 1.43 8.20 6.53
N LYS A 73 0.18 7.80 6.78
CA LYS A 73 -0.58 8.25 7.97
C LYS A 73 0.06 7.79 9.27
N LEU A 74 0.53 6.54 9.35
CA LEU A 74 1.27 6.06 10.52
C LEU A 74 2.55 6.85 10.76
N VAL A 75 3.29 7.22 9.71
CA VAL A 75 4.45 8.11 9.83
C VAL A 75 4.03 9.46 10.42
N ASP A 76 3.00 10.10 9.84
CA ASP A 76 2.52 11.43 10.27
C ASP A 76 2.12 11.46 11.76
N GLU A 77 1.48 10.38 12.24
CA GLU A 77 1.05 10.25 13.63
C GLU A 77 2.20 9.97 14.60
N ASN A 78 3.14 9.11 14.20
CA ASN A 78 4.10 8.50 15.14
C ASN A 78 5.51 9.09 15.04
N TYR A 79 5.82 9.95 14.07
CA TYR A 79 7.14 10.54 13.88
C TYR A 79 7.18 12.03 14.27
N ASP A 80 8.37 12.53 14.58
CA ASP A 80 8.62 13.97 14.58
C ASP A 80 8.72 14.48 13.14
N MET A 81 7.75 15.29 12.74
CA MET A 81 7.65 15.78 11.37
C MET A 81 8.75 16.80 11.01
N VAL A 82 9.43 17.41 11.99
CA VAL A 82 10.62 18.22 11.74
C VAL A 82 11.74 17.32 11.21
N LEU A 83 11.99 16.19 11.89
CA LEU A 83 13.02 15.22 11.48
C LEU A 83 12.69 14.54 10.15
N VAL A 84 11.41 14.21 9.92
CA VAL A 84 10.96 13.64 8.63
C VAL A 84 11.22 14.62 7.47
N LYS A 85 10.92 15.91 7.67
CA LYS A 85 11.17 16.94 6.67
C LYS A 85 12.66 17.11 6.39
N GLU A 86 13.51 17.07 7.41
CA GLU A 86 14.97 17.11 7.24
C GLU A 86 15.49 15.88 6.51
N ALA A 87 14.99 14.68 6.84
CA ALA A 87 15.31 13.44 6.14
C ALA A 87 14.94 13.51 4.65
N ASN A 88 13.76 14.05 4.32
CA ASN A 88 13.34 14.25 2.93
C ASN A 88 14.27 15.19 2.16
N LYS A 89 14.69 16.31 2.78
CA LYS A 89 15.66 17.23 2.16
C LYS A 89 16.99 16.54 1.88
N LYS A 90 17.52 15.82 2.87
CA LYS A 90 18.77 15.09 2.72
C LYS A 90 18.67 14.00 1.65
N PHE A 91 17.55 13.28 1.58
CA PHE A 91 17.34 12.30 0.51
C PHE A 91 17.29 12.98 -0.87
N ALA A 92 16.66 14.15 -1.00
CA ALA A 92 16.61 14.86 -2.27
C ALA A 92 18.02 15.19 -2.80
N GLU A 93 18.94 15.55 -1.90
CA GLU A 93 20.33 15.90 -2.17
C GLU A 93 21.24 14.69 -2.40
N THR A 94 21.10 13.65 -1.58
CA THR A 94 22.07 12.54 -1.51
C THR A 94 21.56 11.22 -2.11
N LYS A 95 20.24 11.08 -2.25
CA LYS A 95 19.54 9.80 -2.52
C LYS A 95 19.76 8.74 -1.44
N GLU A 96 20.29 9.12 -0.28
CA GLU A 96 20.45 8.23 0.87
C GLU A 96 19.30 8.43 1.86
N MET A 97 18.70 7.32 2.29
CA MET A 97 17.65 7.36 3.31
C MET A 97 18.26 7.68 4.67
N THR A 98 17.74 8.72 5.31
CA THR A 98 18.09 9.04 6.69
C THR A 98 17.22 8.24 7.63
N GLN A 99 17.84 7.56 8.60
CA GLN A 99 17.12 6.85 9.65
C GLN A 99 16.46 7.86 10.57
N VAL A 100 15.13 7.79 10.66
CA VAL A 100 14.32 8.54 11.62
C VAL A 100 13.59 7.53 12.49
N MET A 101 13.63 7.73 13.80
CA MET A 101 12.94 6.84 14.74
C MET A 101 11.55 7.40 15.05
N PRO A 102 10.52 6.55 15.19
CA PRO A 102 9.22 6.97 15.71
C PRO A 102 9.35 7.42 17.18
N LYS A 103 8.39 8.23 17.64
CA LYS A 103 8.23 8.68 19.04
C LYS A 103 8.08 7.50 20.00
N ASP A 104 7.41 6.44 19.57
CA ASP A 104 7.26 5.18 20.27
C ASP A 104 7.52 4.03 19.28
N ALA A 105 8.70 3.42 19.38
CA ALA A 105 9.12 2.36 18.47
C ALA A 105 8.33 1.06 18.65
N VAL A 106 7.90 0.73 19.86
CA VAL A 106 7.19 -0.52 20.13
C VAL A 106 5.78 -0.44 19.55
N ALA A 107 5.03 0.61 19.90
CA ALA A 107 3.67 0.79 19.40
C ALA A 107 3.64 1.00 17.88
N PHE A 108 4.65 1.69 17.32
CA PHE A 108 4.75 1.83 15.87
C PHE A 108 5.03 0.48 15.18
N GLN A 109 5.95 -0.33 15.72
CA GLN A 109 6.26 -1.64 15.15
C GLN A 109 5.05 -2.57 15.15
N GLU A 110 4.25 -2.57 16.21
CA GLU A 110 3.00 -3.36 16.26
C GLU A 110 2.03 -2.96 15.14
N LYS A 111 1.82 -1.66 14.94
CA LYS A 111 0.96 -1.14 13.85
C LYS A 111 1.50 -1.51 12.47
N VAL A 112 2.81 -1.42 12.28
CA VAL A 112 3.47 -1.80 11.02
C VAL A 112 3.33 -3.30 10.76
N ASN A 113 3.52 -4.15 11.76
CA ASN A 113 3.35 -5.60 11.62
C ASN A 113 1.92 -5.96 11.22
N ASN A 114 0.92 -5.35 11.86
CA ASN A 114 -0.48 -5.58 11.51
C ASN A 114 -0.77 -5.15 10.06
N MET A 115 -0.33 -3.96 9.68
CA MET A 115 -0.47 -3.45 8.32
C MET A 115 0.22 -4.36 7.29
N GLN A 116 1.41 -4.88 7.59
CA GLN A 116 2.14 -5.83 6.74
C GLN A 116 1.39 -7.15 6.57
N ASN A 117 0.79 -7.68 7.64
CA ASN A 117 -0.03 -8.88 7.57
C ASN A 117 -1.28 -8.66 6.71
N GLU A 118 -1.97 -7.52 6.89
CA GLU A 118 -3.18 -7.17 6.14
C GLU A 118 -2.91 -7.03 4.64
N ILE A 119 -1.85 -6.32 4.24
CA ILE A 119 -1.47 -6.24 2.82
C ILE A 119 -1.04 -7.61 2.30
N GLY A 120 -0.27 -8.39 3.06
CA GLY A 120 0.16 -9.73 2.65
C GLY A 120 -1.03 -10.64 2.32
N MET A 121 -2.04 -10.66 3.21
CA MET A 121 -3.29 -11.39 2.98
C MET A 121 -4.08 -10.85 1.79
N SER A 122 -4.15 -9.53 1.64
CA SER A 122 -4.88 -8.89 0.53
C SER A 122 -4.25 -9.22 -0.83
N LEU A 123 -2.92 -9.14 -0.92
CA LEU A 123 -2.19 -9.49 -2.14
C LEU A 123 -2.28 -10.98 -2.43
N GLN A 124 -2.13 -11.86 -1.43
CA GLN A 124 -2.29 -13.30 -1.63
C GLN A 124 -3.70 -13.65 -2.13
N GLY A 125 -4.74 -13.07 -1.51
CA GLY A 125 -6.11 -13.25 -1.94
C GLY A 125 -6.36 -12.76 -3.37
N LEU A 126 -5.72 -11.64 -3.75
CA LEU A 126 -5.79 -11.12 -5.11
C LEU A 126 -5.14 -12.06 -6.12
N VAL A 127 -3.95 -12.60 -5.80
CA VAL A 127 -3.30 -13.62 -6.64
C VAL A 127 -4.21 -14.84 -6.79
N MET A 128 -4.74 -15.39 -5.69
CA MET A 128 -5.64 -16.54 -5.75
C MET A 128 -6.92 -16.28 -6.55
N LYS A 129 -7.45 -15.05 -6.51
CA LYS A 129 -8.64 -14.64 -7.26
C LYS A 129 -8.41 -14.64 -8.77
N TYR A 130 -7.19 -14.33 -9.21
CA TYR A 130 -6.87 -14.08 -10.62
C TYR A 130 -5.89 -15.07 -11.24
N ALA A 131 -5.24 -15.92 -10.45
CA ALA A 131 -4.29 -16.89 -10.94
C ALA A 131 -4.96 -17.94 -11.82
N ASP A 132 -4.22 -18.41 -12.83
CA ASP A 132 -4.63 -19.57 -13.61
C ASP A 132 -4.71 -20.80 -12.68
N LYS A 133 -5.84 -21.51 -12.69
CA LYS A 133 -6.02 -22.72 -11.89
C LYS A 133 -4.93 -23.76 -12.16
N ALA A 134 -4.48 -23.89 -13.40
CA ALA A 134 -3.39 -24.80 -13.74
C ALA A 134 -2.04 -24.34 -13.18
N ALA A 135 -1.81 -23.03 -13.09
CA ALA A 135 -0.60 -22.47 -12.48
C ALA A 135 -0.60 -22.59 -10.94
N LEU A 136 -1.78 -22.48 -10.31
CA LEU A 136 -1.95 -22.71 -8.87
C LEU A 136 -1.70 -24.16 -8.48
N GLU A 137 -2.14 -25.12 -9.31
CA GLU A 137 -1.92 -26.56 -9.10
C GLU A 137 -0.44 -26.92 -9.25
N ALA A 138 0.25 -26.39 -10.27
CA ALA A 138 1.68 -26.62 -10.49
C ALA A 138 2.61 -26.00 -9.42
N ALA A 139 2.14 -25.00 -8.66
CA ALA A 139 2.88 -24.40 -7.56
C ALA A 139 2.69 -25.13 -6.21
N GLN A 140 1.75 -26.09 -6.16
CA GLN A 140 1.44 -26.90 -4.97
C GLN A 140 2.05 -28.32 -5.01
N GLU A 141 2.66 -28.72 -6.14
CA GLU A 141 3.48 -29.93 -6.30
C GLU A 141 4.97 -29.65 -6.04
#